data_AF-A0A2G2LF75-F1
#
_entry.id   AF-A0A2G2LF75-F1
#
_cell.length_a   1.000
_cell.length_b   1.000
_cell.length_c   1.000
_cell.angle_alpha   90.00
_cell.angle_beta   90.00
_cell.angle_gamma   90.00
#
_symmetry.space_group_name_H-M   'P 1'
#
loop_
_entity.id
_entity.type
_entity.pdbx_description
1 polymer ?
#
loop_
_entity_poly.entity_id
_entity_poly.type
_entity_poly.pdbx_seq_one_letter_code
_entity_poly.pdbx_strand_id
1 'polypeptide(L)'
;MSLEQGNCASRKYSVILSEHSMSQQHPDVQRVQVAFKAGQREQAVTLVRGLFRQGALLGDGWAELAKLALAMGEVTLALKASKRFSRKDRNDAMHQLHHAALLAEAGRVRAARSAMLCFERKGTSNPSVQHFLGTVKSQMGENESALRHFHQVLEQWPTAGQSWVAMVALKEFTPDDPDLLKMESLTDKFGGIDPQTHGKFLYALGKAWEDVGNTEHAFAKYSQGAGLFLQTRPFDQNADDRFCKSLLGTFTRQAQEALPASQCESTRPIFVTGLPRSGTTLVEQMLVSHSKVKDGGELNLLRTALMPLGGYSLAHARAYCDTALAGDDPWTDIANTYLYFLEERFGRGGI
;
A
#
# COMPACT_ATOMS: atom_id res chain seq x y z
N MET A 1 10.20 -15.18 -1.78
CA MET A 1 8.95 -15.05 -1.01
C MET A 1 8.99 -13.94 0.07
N SER A 2 9.66 -12.80 -0.17
CA SER A 2 9.74 -11.70 0.82
C SER A 2 9.86 -10.32 0.17
N LEU A 3 9.08 -10.06 -0.89
CA LEU A 3 8.97 -8.74 -1.53
C LEU A 3 7.66 -8.02 -1.20
N GLU A 4 6.89 -8.51 -0.22
CA GLU A 4 5.55 -7.97 0.10
C GLU A 4 5.48 -7.07 1.36
N GLN A 5 6.56 -6.93 2.13
CA GLN A 5 6.54 -6.15 3.38
C GLN A 5 6.43 -4.64 3.14
N GLY A 6 7.04 -4.11 2.07
CA GLY A 6 6.96 -2.70 1.70
C GLY A 6 5.57 -2.23 1.22
N ASN A 7 4.58 -3.11 1.09
CA ASN A 7 3.22 -2.77 0.65
C ASN A 7 2.17 -2.90 1.78
N CYS A 8 2.62 -2.99 3.03
CA CYS A 8 1.74 -3.25 4.18
C CYS A 8 0.69 -2.14 4.38
N ALA A 9 1.03 -0.87 4.12
CA ALA A 9 0.09 0.25 4.31
C ALA A 9 -0.99 0.33 3.20
N SER A 10 -0.63 0.16 1.93
CA SER A 10 -1.60 0.23 0.81
C SER A 10 -2.56 -0.96 0.80
N ARG A 11 -2.09 -2.16 1.19
CA ARG A 11 -2.93 -3.38 1.28
C ARG A 11 -3.93 -3.33 2.43
N LYS A 12 -3.61 -2.62 3.52
CA LYS A 12 -4.53 -2.46 4.66
C LYS A 12 -5.80 -1.73 4.27
N TYR A 13 -5.72 -0.80 3.31
CA TYR A 13 -6.85 0.06 2.91
C TYR A 13 -7.35 -0.18 1.48
N SER A 14 -6.71 -1.07 0.71
CA SER A 14 -7.04 -1.30 -0.70
C SER A 14 -8.47 -1.77 -0.95
N VAL A 15 -9.04 -2.58 -0.05
CA VAL A 15 -10.43 -3.06 -0.16
C VAL A 15 -11.42 -1.88 -0.09
N ILE A 16 -11.20 -0.97 0.87
CA ILE A 16 -12.00 0.24 1.08
C ILE A 16 -11.92 1.16 -0.15
N LEU A 17 -10.74 1.26 -0.76
CA LEU A 17 -10.55 2.07 -1.96
C LEU A 17 -11.10 1.40 -3.23
N SER A 18 -11.35 0.10 -3.23
CA SER A 18 -11.92 -0.62 -4.38
C SER A 18 -13.45 -0.64 -4.43
N GLU A 19 -14.15 -0.34 -3.33
CA GLU A 19 -15.61 -0.48 -3.19
C GLU A 19 -16.47 0.60 -3.90
N HIS A 20 -15.88 1.50 -4.70
CA HIS A 20 -16.68 2.43 -5.52
C HIS A 20 -17.02 1.84 -6.88
N SER A 21 -18.28 1.41 -7.00
CA SER A 21 -18.90 0.77 -8.16
C SER A 21 -18.94 1.69 -9.39
N MET A 22 -18.82 1.04 -10.55
CA MET A 22 -18.83 1.48 -11.93
C MET A 22 -19.90 2.52 -12.31
N SER A 23 -19.72 3.79 -11.96
CA SER A 23 -20.31 4.86 -12.76
C SER A 23 -19.57 4.94 -14.10
N GLN A 24 -20.22 5.43 -15.16
CA GLN A 24 -19.48 5.88 -16.35
C GLN A 24 -18.38 6.83 -15.88
N GLN A 25 -17.14 6.46 -16.19
CA GLN A 25 -15.97 7.21 -15.76
C GLN A 25 -16.00 8.58 -16.42
N HIS A 26 -15.82 9.64 -15.63
CA HIS A 26 -15.85 11.01 -16.14
C HIS A 26 -14.80 11.16 -17.26
N PRO A 27 -15.12 11.77 -18.43
CA PRO A 27 -14.22 11.84 -19.58
C PRO A 27 -12.81 12.38 -19.26
N ASP A 28 -12.74 13.41 -18.42
CA ASP A 28 -11.44 13.95 -17.98
C ASP A 28 -10.63 12.98 -17.12
N VAL A 29 -11.28 12.19 -16.26
CA VAL A 29 -10.61 11.15 -15.46
C VAL A 29 -10.13 10.03 -16.39
N GLN A 30 -10.91 9.68 -17.41
CA GLN A 30 -10.52 8.70 -18.42
C GLN A 30 -9.26 9.16 -19.19
N ARG A 31 -9.17 10.44 -19.56
CA ARG A 31 -7.97 11.01 -20.20
C ARG A 31 -6.73 10.89 -19.32
N VAL A 32 -6.86 11.19 -18.03
CA VAL A 32 -5.77 11.00 -17.05
C VAL A 32 -5.36 9.53 -16.97
N GLN A 33 -6.33 8.62 -16.91
CA GLN A 33 -6.07 7.19 -16.82
C GLN A 33 -5.38 6.64 -18.07
N VAL A 34 -5.76 7.11 -19.27
CA VAL A 34 -5.13 6.72 -20.54
C VAL A 34 -3.67 7.14 -20.55
N ALA A 35 -3.37 8.40 -20.22
CA ALA A 35 -1.98 8.87 -20.12
C ALA A 35 -1.17 8.08 -19.08
N PHE A 36 -1.76 7.79 -17.92
CA PHE A 36 -1.11 6.99 -16.88
C PHE A 36 -0.80 5.55 -17.35
N LYS A 37 -1.78 4.87 -17.98
CA LYS A 37 -1.60 3.52 -18.53
C LYS A 37 -0.57 3.47 -19.66
N ALA A 38 -0.40 4.56 -20.40
CA ALA A 38 0.63 4.71 -21.42
C ALA A 38 2.04 5.01 -20.85
N GLY A 39 2.22 5.05 -19.53
CA GLY A 39 3.49 5.39 -18.89
C GLY A 39 3.81 6.90 -18.91
N GLN A 40 2.90 7.74 -19.42
CA GLN A 40 3.08 9.18 -19.56
C GLN A 40 2.72 9.92 -18.27
N ARG A 41 3.47 9.64 -17.20
CA ARG A 41 3.22 10.17 -15.85
C ARG A 41 3.10 11.70 -15.84
N GLU A 42 4.08 12.42 -16.39
CA GLU A 42 4.10 13.89 -16.37
C GLU A 42 2.89 14.51 -17.08
N GLN A 43 2.46 13.89 -18.18
CA GLN A 43 1.26 14.32 -18.89
C GLN A 43 0.00 14.07 -18.03
N ALA A 44 -0.11 12.89 -17.41
CA ALA A 44 -1.21 12.58 -16.51
C ALA A 44 -1.27 13.54 -15.31
N VAL A 45 -0.13 13.86 -14.69
CA VAL A 45 -0.04 14.85 -13.60
C VAL A 45 -0.44 16.26 -14.08
N THR A 46 0.00 16.65 -15.27
CA THR A 46 -0.38 17.94 -15.88
C THR A 46 -1.88 18.06 -16.10
N LEU A 47 -2.53 16.98 -16.57
CA LEU A 47 -3.97 16.91 -16.71
C LEU A 47 -4.67 17.06 -15.35
N VAL A 48 -4.24 16.32 -14.33
CA VAL A 48 -4.78 16.44 -12.95
C VAL A 48 -4.68 17.88 -12.44
N ARG A 49 -3.50 18.50 -12.57
CA ARG A 49 -3.28 19.91 -12.16
C ARG A 49 -4.17 20.87 -12.95
N GLY A 50 -4.41 20.60 -14.24
CA GLY A 50 -5.37 21.32 -15.07
C GLY A 50 -6.79 21.29 -14.51
N LEU A 51 -7.29 20.11 -14.13
CA LEU A 51 -8.62 19.94 -13.54
C LEU A 51 -8.79 20.71 -12.22
N PHE A 52 -7.73 20.79 -11.41
CA PHE A 52 -7.74 21.63 -10.22
C PHE A 52 -7.83 23.13 -10.54
N ARG A 53 -7.04 23.61 -11.51
CA ARG A 53 -7.01 25.02 -11.92
C ARG A 53 -8.33 25.48 -12.55
N GLN A 54 -8.95 24.61 -13.35
CA GLN A 54 -10.22 24.89 -14.04
C GLN A 54 -11.44 24.81 -13.13
N GLY A 55 -11.29 24.33 -11.89
CA GLY A 55 -12.43 24.14 -10.99
C GLY A 55 -13.41 23.06 -11.46
N ALA A 56 -12.92 22.01 -12.12
CA ALA A 56 -13.74 20.97 -12.73
C ALA A 56 -14.73 20.33 -11.72
N LEU A 57 -15.95 20.03 -12.18
CA LEU A 57 -17.00 19.40 -11.37
C LEU A 57 -17.08 17.91 -11.66
N LEU A 58 -16.15 17.13 -11.08
CA LEU A 58 -16.01 15.70 -11.41
C LEU A 58 -16.97 14.76 -10.67
N GLY A 59 -17.70 15.24 -9.65
CA GLY A 59 -18.53 14.39 -8.80
C GLY A 59 -17.73 13.23 -8.19
N ASP A 60 -18.15 12.00 -8.46
CA ASP A 60 -17.48 10.77 -7.98
C ASP A 60 -16.13 10.53 -8.67
N GLY A 61 -15.88 11.19 -9.80
CA GLY A 61 -14.59 11.18 -10.47
C GLY A 61 -13.44 11.72 -9.60
N TRP A 62 -13.72 12.48 -8.54
CA TRP A 62 -12.71 12.90 -7.57
C TRP A 62 -12.11 11.72 -6.78
N ALA A 63 -12.88 10.66 -6.50
CA ALA A 63 -12.37 9.46 -5.83
C ALA A 63 -11.38 8.72 -6.74
N GLU A 64 -11.73 8.54 -8.01
CA GLU A 64 -10.87 7.88 -8.99
C GLU A 64 -9.61 8.70 -9.29
N LEU A 65 -9.75 10.02 -9.41
CA LEU A 65 -8.60 10.91 -9.59
C LEU A 65 -7.64 10.86 -8.39
N ALA A 66 -8.17 10.68 -7.18
CA ALA A 66 -7.36 10.56 -5.98
C ALA A 66 -6.50 9.28 -6.00
N LYS A 67 -7.08 8.14 -6.41
CA LYS A 67 -6.35 6.87 -6.58
C LYS A 67 -5.27 6.98 -7.64
N LEU A 68 -5.59 7.57 -8.80
CA LEU A 68 -4.63 7.78 -9.89
C LEU A 68 -3.47 8.68 -9.45
N ALA A 69 -3.78 9.80 -8.78
CA ALA A 69 -2.76 10.70 -8.25
C ALA A 69 -1.83 9.98 -7.25
N LEU A 70 -2.39 9.15 -6.36
CA LEU A 70 -1.59 8.38 -5.40
C LEU A 70 -0.70 7.36 -6.10
N ALA A 71 -1.22 6.63 -7.11
CA ALA A 71 -0.45 5.68 -7.90
C ALA A 71 0.72 6.35 -8.65
N MET A 72 0.56 7.63 -9.04
CA MET A 72 1.62 8.46 -9.62
C MET A 72 2.60 9.04 -8.60
N GLY A 73 2.38 8.86 -7.29
CA GLY A 73 3.19 9.45 -6.22
C GLY A 73 2.83 10.90 -5.86
N GLU A 74 1.79 11.47 -6.48
CA GLU A 74 1.33 12.83 -6.20
C GLU A 74 0.42 12.86 -4.95
N VAL A 75 1.02 12.67 -3.77
CA VAL A 75 0.30 12.56 -2.49
C VAL A 75 -0.53 13.81 -2.21
N THR A 76 -0.02 15.02 -2.43
CA THR A 76 -0.78 16.26 -2.20
C THR A 76 -1.98 16.36 -3.14
N LEU A 77 -1.84 15.99 -4.42
CA LEU A 77 -2.96 15.99 -5.37
C LEU A 77 -4.00 14.93 -4.99
N ALA A 78 -3.56 13.73 -4.59
CA ALA A 78 -4.44 12.66 -4.11
C ALA A 78 -5.26 13.09 -2.87
N LEU A 79 -4.62 13.72 -1.90
CA LEU A 79 -5.28 14.23 -0.70
C LEU A 79 -6.23 15.40 -1.01
N LYS A 80 -5.88 16.28 -1.96
CA LYS A 80 -6.80 17.35 -2.43
C LYS A 80 -8.02 16.77 -3.14
N ALA A 81 -7.83 15.77 -4.00
CA ALA A 81 -8.90 15.12 -4.75
C ALA A 81 -9.86 14.38 -3.81
N SER A 82 -9.33 13.54 -2.92
CA SER A 82 -10.14 12.82 -1.93
C SER A 82 -10.87 13.76 -0.96
N LYS A 83 -10.29 14.91 -0.61
CA LYS A 83 -10.97 15.94 0.19
C LYS A 83 -12.12 16.62 -0.57
N ARG A 84 -12.03 16.76 -1.90
CA ARG A 84 -13.15 17.25 -2.71
C ARG A 84 -14.26 16.21 -2.77
N PHE A 85 -13.90 14.94 -2.96
CA PHE A 85 -14.83 13.82 -2.90
C PHE A 85 -15.55 13.78 -1.54
N SER A 86 -14.82 13.86 -0.43
CA SER A 86 -15.42 13.82 0.91
C SER A 86 -16.32 15.02 1.24
N ARG A 87 -16.22 16.12 0.50
CA ARG A 87 -17.10 17.29 0.67
C ARG A 87 -18.42 17.17 -0.08
N LYS A 88 -18.55 16.21 -1.02
CA LYS A 88 -19.80 15.93 -1.74
C LYS A 88 -20.92 15.61 -0.74
N ASP A 89 -20.61 14.76 0.23
CA ASP A 89 -21.47 14.51 1.39
C ASP A 89 -20.60 14.31 2.64
N ARG A 90 -20.74 15.23 3.61
CA ARG A 90 -19.99 15.19 4.88
C ARG A 90 -20.58 14.19 5.88
N ASN A 91 -21.83 13.78 5.68
CA ASN A 91 -22.53 12.83 6.54
C ASN A 91 -22.45 11.40 6.00
N ASP A 92 -22.02 11.22 4.74
CA ASP A 92 -21.72 9.90 4.19
C ASP A 92 -20.40 9.35 4.76
N ALA A 93 -20.52 8.21 5.45
CA ALA A 93 -19.41 7.54 6.09
C ALA A 93 -18.37 7.03 5.08
N MET A 94 -18.80 6.55 3.91
CA MET A 94 -17.93 6.00 2.88
C MET A 94 -17.12 7.10 2.20
N HIS A 95 -17.72 8.28 1.99
CA HIS A 95 -16.99 9.44 1.47
C HIS A 95 -15.90 9.92 2.44
N GLN A 96 -16.18 9.99 3.74
CA GLN A 96 -15.14 10.30 4.73
C GLN A 96 -14.11 9.19 4.84
N LEU A 97 -14.54 7.94 4.80
CA LEU A 97 -13.67 6.78 4.88
C LEU A 97 -12.67 6.74 3.72
N HIS A 98 -13.10 7.06 2.50
CA HIS A 98 -12.19 7.16 1.35
C HIS A 98 -11.06 8.18 1.59
N HIS A 99 -11.40 9.36 2.10
CA HIS A 99 -10.38 10.38 2.43
C HIS A 99 -9.49 9.96 3.60
N ALA A 100 -10.08 9.35 4.64
CA ALA A 100 -9.35 8.87 5.80
C ALA A 100 -8.37 7.73 5.43
N ALA A 101 -8.78 6.79 4.59
CA ALA A 101 -7.93 5.74 4.03
C ALA A 101 -6.72 6.31 3.30
N LEU A 102 -6.92 7.31 2.42
CA LEU A 102 -5.83 7.98 1.72
C LEU A 102 -4.91 8.75 2.67
N LEU A 103 -5.45 9.39 3.71
CA LEU A 103 -4.63 10.03 4.75
C LEU A 103 -3.76 9.00 5.47
N ALA A 104 -4.30 7.84 5.83
CA ALA A 104 -3.56 6.78 6.52
C ALA A 104 -2.47 6.17 5.63
N GLU A 105 -2.77 5.89 4.36
CA GLU A 105 -1.79 5.42 3.37
C GLU A 105 -0.68 6.46 3.14
N ALA A 106 -1.04 7.74 3.13
CA ALA A 106 -0.12 8.87 3.11
C ALA A 106 0.61 9.11 4.46
N GLY A 107 0.52 8.20 5.43
CA GLY A 107 1.22 8.27 6.72
C GLY A 107 0.67 9.30 7.70
N ARG A 108 -0.45 9.95 7.36
CA ARG A 108 -1.10 10.99 8.17
C ARG A 108 -2.14 10.35 9.09
N VAL A 109 -1.75 9.33 9.86
CA VAL A 109 -2.64 8.49 10.69
C VAL A 109 -3.50 9.31 11.66
N ARG A 110 -2.93 10.34 12.29
CA ARG A 110 -3.69 11.24 13.20
C ARG A 110 -4.79 12.01 12.46
N ALA A 111 -4.49 12.52 11.26
CA ALA A 111 -5.49 13.20 10.43
C ALA A 111 -6.56 12.22 9.94
N ALA A 112 -6.17 10.99 9.59
CA ALA A 112 -7.06 9.92 9.19
C ALA A 112 -8.08 9.59 10.30
N ARG A 113 -7.63 9.45 11.55
CA ARG A 113 -8.52 9.30 12.72
C ARG A 113 -9.44 10.51 12.89
N SER A 114 -8.89 11.72 12.80
CA SER A 114 -9.67 12.94 12.95
C SER A 114 -10.80 13.04 11.92
N ALA A 115 -10.60 12.54 10.70
CA ALA A 115 -11.63 12.51 9.66
C ALA A 115 -12.80 11.57 10.01
N MET A 116 -12.55 10.52 10.79
CA MET A 116 -13.56 9.51 11.17
C MET A 116 -14.16 9.70 12.57
N LEU A 117 -13.66 10.66 13.35
CA LEU A 117 -14.04 10.87 14.75
C LEU A 117 -15.56 11.07 14.94
N CYS A 118 -16.24 11.74 14.00
CA CYS A 118 -17.69 11.93 14.06
C CYS A 118 -18.46 10.59 13.98
N PHE A 119 -18.01 9.69 13.10
CA PHE A 119 -18.65 8.38 12.92
C PHE A 119 -18.35 7.42 14.07
N GLU A 120 -17.14 7.48 14.62
CA GLU A 120 -16.77 6.77 15.85
C GLU A 120 -17.69 7.21 17.01
N ARG A 121 -17.87 8.52 17.22
CA ARG A 121 -18.75 9.06 18.29
C ARG A 121 -20.22 8.72 18.11
N LYS A 122 -20.70 8.68 16.87
CA LYS A 122 -22.08 8.27 16.54
C LYS A 122 -22.31 6.76 16.69
N GLY A 123 -21.25 5.97 16.89
CA GLY A 123 -21.36 4.52 16.99
C GLY A 123 -21.83 3.87 15.70
N THR A 124 -21.27 4.26 14.55
CA THR A 124 -21.62 3.65 13.26
C THR A 124 -21.45 2.13 13.29
N SER A 125 -22.37 1.36 12.70
CA SER A 125 -22.21 -0.09 12.56
C SER A 125 -21.52 -0.50 11.27
N ASN A 126 -21.20 0.43 10.36
CA ASN A 126 -20.67 0.11 9.03
C ASN A 126 -19.37 -0.72 9.13
N PRO A 127 -19.32 -1.95 8.60
CA PRO A 127 -18.15 -2.84 8.72
C PRO A 127 -16.85 -2.26 8.15
N SER A 128 -16.90 -1.56 7.02
CA SER A 128 -15.71 -0.95 6.39
C SER A 128 -15.13 0.17 7.26
N VAL A 129 -16.00 0.99 7.88
CA VAL A 129 -15.58 2.03 8.84
C VAL A 129 -15.01 1.41 10.11
N GLN A 130 -15.65 0.37 10.62
CA GLN A 130 -15.21 -0.34 11.82
C GLN A 130 -13.84 -0.99 11.61
N HIS A 131 -13.64 -1.70 10.50
CA HIS A 131 -12.34 -2.26 10.12
C HIS A 131 -11.25 -1.18 10.03
N PHE A 132 -11.57 -0.04 9.43
CA PHE A 132 -10.66 1.08 9.30
C PHE A 132 -10.26 1.69 10.66
N LEU A 133 -11.25 1.94 11.53
CA LEU A 133 -11.01 2.46 12.88
C LEU A 133 -10.15 1.49 13.70
N GLY A 134 -10.43 0.18 13.61
CA GLY A 134 -9.59 -0.87 14.22
C GLY A 134 -8.15 -0.80 13.73
N THR A 135 -7.96 -0.72 12.41
CA THR A 135 -6.63 -0.63 11.79
C THR A 135 -5.86 0.62 12.21
N VAL A 136 -6.51 1.79 12.22
CA VAL A 136 -5.88 3.05 12.64
C VAL A 136 -5.51 3.02 14.12
N LYS A 137 -6.37 2.48 14.98
CA LYS A 137 -6.09 2.37 16.42
C LYS A 137 -4.94 1.40 16.72
N SER A 138 -4.89 0.27 16.02
CA SER A 138 -3.75 -0.65 16.09
C SER A 138 -2.43 0.04 15.73
N GLN A 139 -2.40 0.85 14.67
CA GLN A 139 -1.21 1.62 14.29
C GLN A 139 -0.82 2.68 15.32
N MET A 140 -1.76 3.12 16.16
CA MET A 140 -1.51 4.06 17.25
C MET A 140 -1.17 3.35 18.58
N GLY A 141 -1.12 2.02 18.61
CA GLY A 141 -0.90 1.22 19.82
C GLY A 141 -2.14 1.05 20.72
N GLU A 142 -3.32 1.49 20.28
CA GLU A 142 -4.59 1.35 21.02
C GLU A 142 -5.22 -0.05 20.80
N ASN A 143 -4.48 -1.11 21.14
CA ASN A 143 -4.81 -2.50 20.75
C ASN A 143 -6.17 -2.98 21.27
N GLU A 144 -6.52 -2.74 22.54
CA GLU A 144 -7.82 -3.13 23.10
C GLU A 144 -8.99 -2.46 22.34
N SER A 145 -8.83 -1.19 22.01
CA SER A 145 -9.84 -0.47 21.24
C SER A 145 -9.89 -0.94 19.78
N ALA A 146 -8.76 -1.35 19.21
CA ALA A 146 -8.72 -1.95 17.88
C ALA A 146 -9.45 -3.30 17.84
N LEU A 147 -9.21 -4.17 18.83
CA LEU A 147 -9.90 -5.47 18.97
C LEU A 147 -11.41 -5.30 19.03
N ARG A 148 -11.93 -4.34 19.83
CA ARG A 148 -13.38 -4.07 19.89
C ARG A 148 -13.98 -3.75 18.52
N HIS A 149 -13.31 -2.96 17.70
CA HIS A 149 -13.78 -2.65 16.35
C HIS A 149 -13.75 -3.89 15.44
N PHE A 150 -12.69 -4.70 15.51
CA PHE A 150 -12.62 -5.94 14.73
C PHE A 150 -13.71 -6.94 15.13
N HIS A 151 -14.02 -7.07 16.43
CA HIS A 151 -15.16 -7.88 16.88
C HIS A 151 -16.49 -7.40 16.28
N GLN A 152 -16.75 -6.08 16.28
CA GLN A 152 -17.97 -5.53 15.68
C GLN A 152 -18.09 -5.83 14.18
N VAL A 153 -16.95 -5.87 13.46
CA VAL A 153 -16.94 -6.33 12.05
C VAL A 153 -17.28 -7.81 11.97
N LEU A 154 -16.65 -8.64 12.80
CA LEU A 154 -16.77 -10.11 12.75
C LEU A 154 -18.08 -10.65 13.33
N GLU A 155 -18.83 -9.84 14.07
CA GLU A 155 -20.21 -10.11 14.45
C GLU A 155 -21.16 -9.95 13.25
N GLN A 156 -20.98 -8.89 12.44
CA GLN A 156 -21.83 -8.61 11.29
C GLN A 156 -21.43 -9.38 10.04
N TRP A 157 -20.12 -9.52 9.81
CA TRP A 157 -19.54 -10.20 8.66
C TRP A 157 -18.47 -11.20 9.11
N PRO A 158 -18.88 -12.41 9.56
CA PRO A 158 -17.96 -13.43 10.06
C PRO A 158 -16.95 -13.92 9.01
N THR A 159 -17.26 -13.78 7.72
CA THR A 159 -16.37 -14.16 6.61
C THR A 159 -15.39 -13.06 6.18
N ALA A 160 -15.27 -11.96 6.94
CA ALA A 160 -14.28 -10.91 6.71
C ALA A 160 -12.85 -11.38 7.07
N GLY A 161 -12.23 -12.17 6.19
CA GLY A 161 -10.91 -12.77 6.42
C GLY A 161 -9.81 -11.75 6.76
N GLN A 162 -9.87 -10.53 6.21
CA GLN A 162 -8.92 -9.47 6.55
C GLN A 162 -9.06 -8.97 8.00
N SER A 163 -10.28 -8.92 8.54
CA SER A 163 -10.50 -8.54 9.94
C SER A 163 -10.01 -9.61 10.91
N TRP A 164 -10.13 -10.90 10.56
CA TRP A 164 -9.52 -11.98 11.34
C TRP A 164 -7.99 -11.83 11.38
N VAL A 165 -7.34 -11.64 10.24
CA VAL A 165 -5.87 -11.41 10.19
C VAL A 165 -5.45 -10.23 11.06
N ALA A 166 -6.19 -9.11 10.99
CA ALA A 166 -5.88 -7.94 11.80
C ALA A 166 -6.09 -8.18 13.30
N MET A 167 -7.13 -8.94 13.68
CA MET A 167 -7.45 -9.24 15.07
C MET A 167 -6.43 -10.19 15.70
N VAL A 168 -6.09 -11.30 15.03
CA VAL A 168 -5.17 -12.31 15.58
C VAL A 168 -3.75 -11.78 15.74
N ALA A 169 -3.38 -10.74 14.98
CA ALA A 169 -2.09 -10.08 15.13
C ALA A 169 -1.98 -9.22 16.41
N LEU A 170 -3.10 -8.94 17.09
CA LEU A 170 -3.16 -8.03 18.24
C LEU A 170 -3.41 -8.73 19.58
N LYS A 171 -3.69 -10.03 19.57
CA LYS A 171 -3.89 -10.83 20.78
C LYS A 171 -3.15 -12.17 20.67
N GLU A 172 -2.83 -12.72 21.81
CA GLU A 172 -2.40 -14.11 21.97
C GLU A 172 -3.62 -14.97 22.35
N PHE A 173 -3.67 -16.21 21.88
CA PHE A 173 -4.79 -17.11 22.12
C PHE A 173 -4.46 -18.15 23.20
N THR A 174 -5.49 -18.54 23.95
CA THR A 174 -5.47 -19.67 24.91
C THR A 174 -6.34 -20.82 24.39
N PRO A 175 -6.15 -22.06 24.90
CA PRO A 175 -6.95 -23.22 24.46
C PRO A 175 -8.47 -23.00 24.52
N ASP A 176 -8.96 -22.28 25.54
CA ASP A 176 -10.39 -22.03 25.75
C ASP A 176 -10.84 -20.65 25.22
N ASP A 177 -10.04 -20.02 24.35
CA ASP A 177 -10.38 -18.69 23.83
C ASP A 177 -11.65 -18.75 22.95
N PRO A 178 -12.68 -17.96 23.26
CA PRO A 178 -13.95 -18.00 22.54
C PRO A 178 -13.80 -17.63 21.06
N ASP A 179 -12.81 -16.81 20.70
CA ASP A 179 -12.56 -16.47 19.31
C ASP A 179 -11.95 -17.63 18.54
N LEU A 180 -11.08 -18.42 19.15
CA LEU A 180 -10.54 -19.63 18.51
C LEU A 180 -11.66 -20.63 18.20
N LEU A 181 -12.52 -20.89 19.19
CA LEU A 181 -13.70 -21.75 19.01
C LEU A 181 -14.63 -21.21 17.92
N LYS A 182 -14.85 -19.90 17.90
CA LYS A 182 -15.63 -19.23 16.87
C LYS A 182 -15.00 -19.41 15.49
N MET A 183 -13.69 -19.19 15.36
CA MET A 183 -12.98 -19.38 14.08
C MET A 183 -13.12 -20.83 13.58
N GLU A 184 -12.86 -21.84 14.41
CA GLU A 184 -13.04 -23.24 14.01
C GLU A 184 -14.45 -23.50 13.46
N SER A 185 -15.49 -23.00 14.15
CA SER A 185 -16.90 -23.13 13.71
C SER A 185 -17.24 -22.45 12.38
N LEU A 186 -16.39 -21.51 11.92
CA LEU A 186 -16.59 -20.76 10.69
C LEU A 186 -15.91 -21.40 9.48
N THR A 187 -15.06 -22.43 9.66
CA THR A 187 -14.26 -23.04 8.57
C THR A 187 -15.12 -23.40 7.36
N ASP A 188 -16.28 -24.04 7.57
CA ASP A 188 -17.17 -24.45 6.48
C ASP A 188 -17.82 -23.27 5.75
N LYS A 189 -18.02 -22.14 6.43
CA LYS A 189 -18.62 -20.94 5.82
C LYS A 189 -17.70 -20.27 4.80
N PHE A 190 -16.40 -20.59 4.81
CA PHE A 190 -15.44 -20.07 3.85
C PHE A 190 -15.33 -20.93 2.57
N GLY A 191 -15.96 -22.11 2.50
CA GLY A 191 -15.85 -23.03 1.36
C GLY A 191 -16.28 -22.45 0.00
N GLY A 192 -17.12 -21.41 -0.02
CA GLY A 192 -17.54 -20.69 -1.23
C GLY A 192 -17.02 -19.25 -1.34
N ILE A 193 -16.15 -18.82 -0.42
CA ILE A 193 -15.54 -17.49 -0.43
C ILE A 193 -14.32 -17.51 -1.36
N ASP A 194 -13.97 -16.36 -1.94
CA ASP A 194 -12.83 -16.26 -2.85
C ASP A 194 -11.54 -16.81 -2.20
N PRO A 195 -10.65 -17.47 -2.97
CA PRO A 195 -9.46 -18.13 -2.42
C PRO A 195 -8.54 -17.20 -1.62
N GLN A 196 -8.49 -15.91 -1.95
CA GLN A 196 -7.64 -14.96 -1.26
C GLN A 196 -8.18 -14.63 0.13
N THR A 197 -9.48 -14.40 0.26
CA THR A 197 -10.13 -14.12 1.55
C THR A 197 -10.16 -15.37 2.44
N HIS A 198 -10.45 -16.53 1.87
CA HIS A 198 -10.39 -17.81 2.58
C HIS A 198 -8.96 -18.14 3.03
N GLY A 199 -7.95 -17.96 2.16
CA GLY A 199 -6.55 -18.15 2.51
C GLY A 199 -6.11 -17.26 3.68
N LYS A 200 -6.50 -15.98 3.68
CA LYS A 200 -6.25 -15.06 4.81
C LYS A 200 -6.84 -15.58 6.12
N PHE A 201 -8.08 -16.07 6.09
CA PHE A 201 -8.73 -16.65 7.27
C PHE A 201 -7.99 -17.88 7.80
N LEU A 202 -7.58 -18.80 6.93
CA LEU A 202 -6.83 -20.00 7.32
C LEU A 202 -5.46 -19.66 7.93
N TYR A 203 -4.77 -18.64 7.43
CA TYR A 203 -3.56 -18.12 8.08
C TYR A 203 -3.83 -17.53 9.46
N ALA A 204 -4.94 -16.81 9.61
CA ALA A 204 -5.32 -16.29 10.92
C ALA A 204 -5.61 -17.42 11.92
N LEU A 205 -6.30 -18.47 11.49
CA LEU A 205 -6.60 -19.65 12.30
C LEU A 205 -5.34 -20.45 12.63
N GLY A 206 -4.41 -20.58 11.67
CA GLY A 206 -3.10 -21.16 11.91
C GLY A 206 -2.33 -20.44 13.02
N LYS A 207 -2.34 -19.10 13.02
CA LYS A 207 -1.69 -18.29 14.07
C LYS A 207 -2.33 -18.52 15.44
N ALA A 208 -3.66 -18.58 15.49
CA ALA A 208 -4.37 -18.83 16.75
C ALA A 208 -4.02 -20.21 17.35
N TRP A 209 -3.87 -21.25 16.51
CA TRP A 209 -3.39 -22.56 16.95
C TRP A 209 -1.92 -22.58 17.36
N GLU A 210 -1.08 -21.79 16.67
CA GLU A 210 0.33 -21.64 17.01
C GLU A 210 0.51 -21.03 18.40
N ASP A 211 -0.25 -19.97 18.73
CA ASP A 211 -0.23 -19.35 20.07
C ASP A 211 -0.60 -20.34 21.19
N VAL A 212 -1.54 -21.26 20.92
CA VAL A 212 -1.98 -22.31 21.85
C VAL A 212 -0.94 -23.44 21.96
N GLY A 213 0.10 -23.43 21.12
CA GLY A 213 1.14 -24.45 21.09
C GLY A 213 0.77 -25.73 20.33
N ASN A 214 -0.35 -25.73 19.59
CA ASN A 214 -0.78 -26.87 18.78
C ASN A 214 -0.21 -26.76 17.36
N THR A 215 1.08 -27.07 17.23
CA THR A 215 1.83 -26.95 15.97
C THR A 215 1.22 -27.76 14.83
N GLU A 216 0.64 -28.92 15.11
CA GLU A 216 0.02 -29.78 14.10
C GLU A 216 -1.20 -29.10 13.47
N HIS A 217 -2.11 -28.56 14.29
CA HIS A 217 -3.28 -27.84 13.80
C HIS A 217 -2.88 -26.54 13.11
N ALA A 218 -1.91 -25.81 13.67
CA ALA A 218 -1.37 -24.60 13.05
C ALA A 218 -0.85 -24.87 11.63
N PHE A 219 0.02 -25.88 11.49
CA PHE A 219 0.61 -26.26 10.20
C PHE A 219 -0.44 -26.73 9.19
N ALA A 220 -1.45 -27.49 9.63
CA ALA A 220 -2.54 -27.93 8.76
C ALA A 220 -3.31 -26.74 8.17
N LYS A 221 -3.67 -25.75 8.99
CA LYS A 221 -4.39 -24.55 8.52
C LYS A 221 -3.50 -23.66 7.63
N TYR A 222 -2.22 -23.48 7.97
CA TYR A 222 -1.28 -22.77 7.10
C TYR A 222 -1.11 -23.46 5.74
N SER A 223 -1.01 -24.78 5.72
CA SER A 223 -0.87 -25.56 4.49
C SER A 223 -2.11 -25.44 3.59
N GLN A 224 -3.31 -25.51 4.17
CA GLN A 224 -4.56 -25.28 3.43
C GLN A 224 -4.61 -23.86 2.86
N GLY A 225 -4.26 -22.85 3.67
CA GLY A 225 -4.22 -21.45 3.22
C GLY A 225 -3.19 -21.21 2.11
N ALA A 226 -2.01 -21.84 2.21
CA ALA A 226 -0.97 -21.77 1.18
C ALA A 226 -1.45 -22.42 -0.13
N GLY A 227 -2.17 -23.54 -0.04
CA GLY A 227 -2.81 -24.19 -1.19
C GLY A 227 -3.76 -23.24 -1.94
N LEU A 228 -4.56 -22.45 -1.21
CA LEU A 228 -5.45 -21.44 -1.82
C LEU A 228 -4.65 -20.28 -2.45
N PHE A 229 -3.60 -19.80 -1.80
CA PHE A 229 -2.77 -18.74 -2.39
C PHE A 229 -2.06 -19.21 -3.66
N LEU A 230 -1.59 -20.46 -3.72
CA LEU A 230 -0.95 -21.04 -4.91
C LEU A 230 -1.88 -21.07 -6.13
N GLN A 231 -3.19 -21.22 -5.94
CA GLN A 231 -4.16 -21.14 -7.04
C GLN A 231 -4.20 -19.74 -7.67
N THR A 232 -4.00 -18.69 -6.87
CA THR A 232 -4.02 -17.29 -7.33
C THR A 232 -2.65 -16.77 -7.74
N ARG A 233 -1.58 -17.40 -7.24
CA ARG A 233 -0.18 -16.98 -7.38
C ARG A 233 0.70 -18.23 -7.50
N PRO A 234 0.69 -18.90 -8.66
CA PRO A 234 1.48 -20.11 -8.84
C PRO A 234 2.98 -19.78 -8.72
N PHE A 235 3.71 -20.65 -8.02
CA PHE A 235 5.16 -20.58 -7.92
C PHE A 235 5.80 -21.32 -9.12
N ASP A 236 6.67 -20.65 -9.86
CA ASP A 236 7.48 -21.25 -10.93
C ASP A 236 8.97 -21.05 -10.61
N GLN A 237 9.58 -22.10 -10.06
CA GLN A 237 11.01 -22.11 -9.77
C GLN A 237 11.87 -21.83 -11.01
N ASN A 238 11.47 -22.35 -12.17
CA ASN A 238 12.23 -22.13 -13.40
C ASN A 238 12.13 -20.67 -13.87
N ALA A 239 11.00 -20.00 -13.62
CA ALA A 239 10.88 -18.56 -13.88
C ALA A 239 11.80 -17.74 -12.97
N ASP A 240 11.84 -18.06 -11.68
CA ASP A 240 12.75 -17.39 -10.72
C ASP A 240 14.22 -17.62 -11.10
N ASP A 241 14.60 -18.85 -11.48
CA ASP A 241 15.95 -19.16 -11.95
C ASP A 241 16.32 -18.39 -13.23
N ARG A 242 15.41 -18.32 -14.20
CA ARG A 242 15.61 -17.53 -15.42
C ARG A 242 15.76 -16.04 -15.09
N PHE A 243 14.96 -15.52 -14.17
CA PHE A 243 15.04 -14.13 -13.72
C PHE A 243 16.39 -13.83 -13.06
N CYS A 244 16.84 -14.66 -12.12
CA CYS A 244 18.14 -14.53 -11.47
C CYS A 244 19.30 -14.60 -12.47
N LYS A 245 19.30 -15.58 -13.39
CA LYS A 245 20.33 -15.69 -14.45
C LYS A 245 20.35 -14.46 -15.36
N SER A 246 19.18 -13.94 -15.72
CA SER A 246 19.05 -12.72 -16.52
C SER A 246 19.64 -11.50 -15.79
N LEU A 247 19.34 -11.32 -14.49
CA LEU A 247 19.93 -10.25 -13.69
C LEU A 247 21.46 -10.34 -13.64
N LEU A 248 22.01 -11.52 -13.36
CA LEU A 248 23.45 -11.75 -13.29
C LEU A 248 24.15 -11.49 -14.64
N GLY A 249 23.52 -11.88 -15.74
CA GLY A 249 24.07 -11.69 -17.09
C GLY A 249 23.97 -10.26 -17.62
N THR A 250 22.99 -9.46 -17.13
CA THR A 250 22.73 -8.12 -17.65
C THR A 250 23.29 -7.01 -16.77
N PHE A 251 23.23 -7.13 -15.44
CA PHE A 251 23.74 -6.15 -14.49
C PHE A 251 25.26 -6.24 -14.29
N THR A 252 26.00 -6.18 -15.39
CA THR A 252 27.46 -6.17 -15.40
C THR A 252 28.01 -4.77 -15.15
N ARG A 253 29.27 -4.68 -14.71
CA ARG A 253 29.99 -3.42 -14.55
C ARG A 253 30.01 -2.59 -15.84
N GLN A 254 30.31 -3.23 -16.97
CA GLN A 254 30.35 -2.57 -18.28
C GLN A 254 28.98 -1.98 -18.66
N ALA A 255 27.89 -2.71 -18.41
CA ALA A 255 26.54 -2.22 -18.70
C ALA A 255 26.16 -1.02 -17.82
N GLN A 256 26.60 -1.00 -16.56
CA GLN A 256 26.39 0.12 -15.64
C GLN A 256 27.21 1.35 -16.04
N GLU A 257 28.50 1.16 -16.38
CA GLU A 257 29.39 2.25 -16.83
C GLU A 257 28.95 2.86 -18.18
N ALA A 258 28.14 2.13 -18.97
CA ALA A 258 27.57 2.63 -20.21
C ALA A 258 26.34 3.53 -20.03
N LEU A 259 25.78 3.62 -18.81
CA LEU A 259 24.69 4.55 -18.50
C LEU A 259 25.27 5.93 -18.16
N PRO A 260 24.62 7.03 -18.59
CA PRO A 260 25.04 8.36 -18.18
C PRO A 260 24.91 8.52 -16.66
N ALA A 261 25.80 9.30 -16.05
CA ALA A 261 25.72 9.61 -14.63
C ALA A 261 24.73 10.76 -14.38
N SER A 262 23.91 10.65 -13.33
CA SER A 262 23.12 11.78 -12.86
C SER A 262 24.02 12.89 -12.33
N GLN A 263 23.69 14.13 -12.67
CA GLN A 263 24.24 15.36 -12.11
C GLN A 263 23.50 15.84 -10.84
N CYS A 264 22.55 15.06 -10.31
CA CYS A 264 21.80 15.44 -9.12
C CYS A 264 22.68 15.34 -7.87
N GLU A 265 23.03 16.49 -7.29
CA GLU A 265 23.70 16.56 -6.00
C GLU A 265 22.69 16.72 -4.87
N SER A 266 22.46 15.64 -4.10
CA SER A 266 21.64 15.71 -2.88
C SER A 266 22.18 14.75 -1.81
N THR A 267 22.30 15.27 -0.59
CA THR A 267 22.67 14.46 0.59
C THR A 267 21.47 14.08 1.44
N ARG A 268 20.24 14.36 0.96
CA ARG A 268 19.02 14.19 1.74
C ARG A 268 18.62 12.72 1.95
N PRO A 269 18.61 11.84 0.93
CA PRO A 269 18.26 10.44 1.14
C PRO A 269 19.46 9.60 1.58
N ILE A 270 19.28 8.79 2.62
CA ILE A 270 20.18 7.69 2.96
C ILE A 270 19.47 6.39 2.59
N PHE A 271 20.00 5.66 1.61
CA PHE A 271 19.45 4.37 1.21
C PHE A 271 20.08 3.25 2.05
N VAL A 272 19.26 2.57 2.84
CA VAL A 272 19.63 1.29 3.48
C VAL A 272 19.07 0.17 2.61
N THR A 273 19.93 -0.53 1.88
CA THR A 273 19.55 -1.64 1.01
C THR A 273 20.03 -2.97 1.58
N GLY A 274 19.22 -4.02 1.43
CA GLY A 274 19.54 -5.34 1.93
C GLY A 274 18.43 -6.34 1.64
N LEU A 275 18.73 -7.62 1.83
CA LEU A 275 17.72 -8.66 1.73
C LEU A 275 16.76 -8.58 2.93
N PRO A 276 15.51 -9.05 2.80
CA PRO A 276 14.61 -9.18 3.94
C PRO A 276 15.28 -9.94 5.08
N ARG A 277 15.12 -9.45 6.33
CA ARG A 277 15.72 -10.02 7.55
C ARG A 277 17.26 -9.93 7.64
N SER A 278 17.91 -9.08 6.84
CA SER A 278 19.36 -8.82 6.91
C SER A 278 19.79 -7.75 7.92
N GLY A 279 18.87 -7.26 8.76
CA GLY A 279 19.17 -6.24 9.77
C GLY A 279 19.08 -4.78 9.28
N THR A 280 18.45 -4.52 8.14
CA THR A 280 18.25 -3.15 7.61
C THR A 280 17.55 -2.23 8.61
N THR A 281 16.54 -2.72 9.34
CA THR A 281 15.86 -1.97 10.40
C THR A 281 16.79 -1.61 11.56
N LEU A 282 17.72 -2.50 11.93
CA LEU A 282 18.70 -2.20 12.97
C LEU A 282 19.65 -1.10 12.51
N VAL A 283 20.12 -1.16 11.26
CA VAL A 283 20.96 -0.11 10.66
C VAL A 283 20.21 1.22 10.61
N GLU A 284 18.94 1.23 10.21
CA GLU A 284 18.08 2.41 10.24
C GLU A 284 17.98 3.00 11.66
N GLN A 285 17.71 2.17 12.68
CA GLN A 285 17.65 2.63 14.08
C GLN A 285 18.97 3.24 14.56
N MET A 286 20.11 2.68 14.17
CA MET A 286 21.42 3.26 14.47
C MET A 286 21.59 4.64 13.82
N LEU A 287 21.16 4.81 12.56
CA LEU A 287 21.23 6.10 11.85
C LEU A 287 20.29 7.15 12.46
N VAL A 288 19.05 6.77 12.74
CA VAL A 288 18.01 7.66 13.32
C VAL A 288 18.35 8.10 14.75
N SER A 289 19.27 7.41 15.44
CA SER A 289 19.81 7.87 16.72
C SER A 289 20.59 9.19 16.61
N HIS A 290 20.98 9.60 15.40
CA HIS A 290 21.63 10.87 15.14
C HIS A 290 20.62 12.01 14.90
N SER A 291 20.80 13.15 15.57
CA SER A 291 19.85 14.30 15.52
C SER A 291 19.59 14.90 14.13
N LYS A 292 20.48 14.66 13.16
CA LYS A 292 20.36 15.08 11.76
C LYS A 292 19.82 13.99 10.82
N VAL A 293 19.25 12.91 11.35
CA VAL A 293 18.66 11.85 10.54
C VAL A 293 17.25 11.61 11.05
N LYS A 294 16.28 11.68 10.15
CA LYS A 294 14.90 11.31 10.42
C LYS A 294 14.61 9.91 9.92
N ASP A 295 13.75 9.22 10.66
CA ASP A 295 13.16 7.95 10.24
C ASP A 295 12.41 8.14 8.91
N GLY A 296 12.82 7.38 7.89
CA GLY A 296 12.23 7.38 6.56
C GLY A 296 11.26 6.22 6.35
N GLY A 297 11.44 5.12 7.07
CA GLY A 297 10.71 3.87 6.90
C GLY A 297 10.85 3.24 5.51
N GLU A 298 10.04 2.21 5.25
CA GLU A 298 10.03 1.53 3.95
C GLU A 298 9.20 2.31 2.92
N LEU A 299 9.87 2.94 1.95
CA LEU A 299 9.25 3.77 0.93
C LEU A 299 9.33 3.15 -0.47
N ASN A 300 8.20 3.06 -1.16
CA ASN A 300 8.15 2.66 -2.59
C ASN A 300 8.33 3.82 -3.57
N LEU A 301 8.75 4.99 -3.10
CA LEU A 301 8.82 6.21 -3.92
C LEU A 301 9.82 6.08 -5.08
N LEU A 302 10.91 5.31 -4.91
CA LEU A 302 11.87 5.07 -5.98
C LEU A 302 11.23 4.26 -7.12
N ARG A 303 10.40 3.27 -6.78
CA ARG A 303 9.64 2.48 -7.76
C ARG A 303 8.70 3.36 -8.59
N THR A 304 8.08 4.34 -7.95
CA THR A 304 7.20 5.32 -8.60
C THR A 304 7.99 6.31 -9.46
N ALA A 305 9.14 6.79 -8.97
CA ALA A 305 10.01 7.69 -9.73
C ALA A 305 10.52 7.02 -11.02
N LEU A 306 10.79 5.71 -10.98
CA LEU A 306 11.24 4.90 -12.12
C LEU A 306 10.14 4.49 -13.10
N MET A 307 8.88 4.92 -12.90
CA MET A 307 7.78 4.59 -13.84
C MET A 307 8.07 4.91 -15.32
N PRO A 308 8.74 6.03 -15.68
CA PRO A 308 9.04 6.36 -17.08
C PRO A 308 9.89 5.31 -17.81
N LEU A 309 10.63 4.46 -17.11
CA LEU A 309 11.42 3.39 -17.73
C LEU A 309 10.52 2.31 -18.38
N GLY A 310 9.26 2.18 -17.98
CA GLY A 310 8.36 1.11 -18.45
C GLY A 310 8.70 -0.29 -17.93
N GLY A 311 9.80 -0.43 -17.18
CA GLY A 311 10.27 -1.68 -16.58
C GLY A 311 11.53 -1.47 -15.74
N TYR A 312 11.97 -2.51 -15.03
CA TYR A 312 13.12 -2.42 -14.08
C TYR A 312 14.38 -3.15 -14.57
N SER A 313 14.48 -3.45 -15.86
CA SER A 313 15.69 -4.07 -16.43
C SER A 313 16.64 -3.02 -16.99
N LEU A 314 17.93 -3.37 -17.14
CA LEU A 314 18.90 -2.50 -17.79
C LEU A 314 18.54 -2.16 -19.25
N ALA A 315 17.83 -3.04 -19.95
CA ALA A 315 17.33 -2.74 -21.29
C ALA A 315 16.32 -1.57 -21.28
N HIS A 316 15.42 -1.54 -20.29
CA HIS A 316 14.49 -0.42 -20.10
C HIS A 316 15.22 0.87 -19.70
N ALA A 317 16.20 0.76 -18.79
CA ALA A 317 17.06 1.89 -18.42
C ALA A 317 17.79 2.48 -19.63
N ARG A 318 18.33 1.62 -20.51
CA ARG A 318 19.01 2.05 -21.73
C ARG A 318 18.04 2.69 -22.72
N ALA A 319 16.91 2.04 -22.99
CA ALA A 319 15.89 2.58 -23.89
C ALA A 319 15.40 3.95 -23.41
N TYR A 320 15.21 4.13 -22.09
CA TYR A 320 14.87 5.42 -21.51
C TYR A 320 15.95 6.48 -21.76
N CYS A 321 17.24 6.14 -21.59
CA CYS A 321 18.33 7.04 -21.92
C CYS A 321 18.35 7.42 -23.42
N ASP A 322 18.04 6.47 -24.30
CA ASP A 322 18.01 6.70 -25.75
C ASP A 322 16.84 7.61 -26.19
N THR A 323 15.81 7.79 -25.34
CA THR A 323 14.71 8.75 -25.59
C THR A 323 15.03 10.20 -25.20
N ALA A 324 16.09 10.41 -24.42
CA ALA A 324 16.50 11.75 -24.01
C ALA A 324 17.13 12.51 -25.20
N LEU A 325 16.88 13.82 -25.30
CA LEU A 325 17.55 14.61 -26.34
C LEU A 325 19.04 14.71 -26.03
N ALA A 326 19.86 14.94 -27.06
CA ALA A 326 21.29 15.12 -26.86
C ALA A 326 21.57 16.28 -25.89
N GLY A 327 22.14 15.96 -24.71
CA GLY A 327 22.42 16.92 -23.65
C GLY A 327 21.47 16.88 -22.45
N ASP A 328 20.36 16.14 -22.54
CA ASP A 328 19.48 15.90 -21.40
C ASP A 328 20.09 14.86 -20.45
N ASP A 329 19.85 15.02 -19.14
CA ASP A 329 20.22 14.06 -18.10
C ASP A 329 18.97 13.36 -17.56
N PRO A 330 18.55 12.24 -18.17
CA PRO A 330 17.34 11.53 -17.79
C PRO A 330 17.39 10.99 -16.35
N TRP A 331 18.59 10.74 -15.80
CA TRP A 331 18.72 10.25 -14.42
C TRP A 331 18.54 11.37 -13.40
N THR A 332 18.96 12.59 -13.73
CA THR A 332 18.66 13.77 -12.90
C THR A 332 17.17 14.05 -12.82
N ASP A 333 16.40 13.81 -13.89
CA ASP A 333 14.93 13.92 -13.84
C ASP A 333 14.29 12.91 -12.87
N ILE A 334 14.76 11.65 -12.91
CA ILE A 334 14.32 10.62 -11.96
C ILE A 334 14.71 10.99 -10.53
N ALA A 335 15.93 11.48 -10.31
CA ALA A 335 16.41 11.90 -9.00
C ALA A 335 15.60 13.08 -8.44
N ASN A 336 15.36 14.11 -9.26
CA ASN A 336 14.54 15.27 -8.90
C ASN A 336 13.09 14.86 -8.58
N THR A 337 12.53 13.92 -9.35
CA THR A 337 11.20 13.36 -9.09
C THR A 337 11.15 12.64 -7.74
N TYR A 338 12.16 11.83 -7.43
CA TYR A 338 12.27 11.16 -6.14
C TYR A 338 12.39 12.17 -4.97
N LEU A 339 13.23 13.19 -5.11
CA LEU A 339 13.37 14.26 -4.12
C LEU A 339 12.06 15.03 -3.92
N TYR A 340 11.33 15.34 -5.00
CA TYR A 340 10.00 15.94 -4.93
C TYR A 340 9.02 15.05 -4.12
N PHE A 341 9.02 13.73 -4.31
CA PHE A 341 8.18 12.85 -3.51
C PHE A 341 8.57 12.82 -2.03
N LEU A 342 9.87 12.92 -1.73
CA LEU A 342 10.32 13.07 -0.34
C LEU A 342 9.84 14.40 0.26
N GLU A 343 9.79 15.49 -0.51
CA GLU A 343 9.20 16.75 -0.04
C GLU A 343 7.69 16.62 0.20
N GLU A 344 6.96 15.95 -0.70
CA GLU A 344 5.52 15.70 -0.54
C GLU A 344 5.20 14.88 0.72
N ARG A 345 6.08 13.92 1.06
CA ARG A 345 5.93 13.05 2.22
C ARG A 345 6.37 13.69 3.53
N PHE A 346 7.58 14.27 3.55
CA PHE A 346 8.27 14.71 4.78
C PHE A 346 8.36 16.24 4.91
N GLY A 347 7.92 16.99 3.91
CA GLY A 347 8.14 18.43 3.81
C GLY A 347 9.57 18.79 3.43
N ARG A 348 9.85 20.10 3.29
CA ARG A 348 11.19 20.59 2.94
C ARG A 348 12.19 20.55 4.09
N GLY A 349 11.72 20.57 5.34
CA GLY A 349 12.55 20.62 6.56
C GLY A 349 13.03 19.26 7.11
N GLY A 350 13.32 18.29 6.25
CA GLY A 350 13.98 17.05 6.63
C GLY A 350 15.48 17.20 6.46
N ILE A 351 16.20 17.31 7.58
CA ILE A 351 17.67 17.18 7.67
C ILE A 351 17.97 15.71 7.86
#